data_AF-A0A1I1LEP1-F1
#
_entry.id   AF-A0A1I1LEP1-F1
#
_cell.length_a   1.000
_cell.length_b   1.000
_cell.length_c   1.000
_cell.angle_alpha   90.00
_cell.angle_beta   90.00
_cell.angle_gamma   90.00
#
_symmetry.space_group_name_H-M   'P 1'
#
loop_
_entity.id
_entity.type
_entity.pdbx_description
1 polymer ?
#
loop_
_entity_poly.entity_id
_entity_poly.type
_entity_poly.pdbx_seq_one_letter_code
_entity_poly.pdbx_strand_id
1 'polypeptide(L)'
;MEWEFSYSRVIKASMVVLVFATALVGVVGTAYGLAREPLGAVPPSPVAVLIVGFPVLAAWYAVCMLIVSHLLVLPTVWLTGVLERRSGGRGRWWWSPLVAAAVSLALVAAGVATSPDPVRLPSVTWLWLLLTAVLTGPALLCRWWDPHRLTRAARWGTGLVAGSALLAGLAYGTGLLELYRPPTVTPEMLAGTWSDGSGGTLRLAADGGATASGLDEHDFDEAVGECGGQGTWRIRQCRGSSEQSVDVSISGCSGESWSVGGTEGRVTLYRLIGDPDLWDVYELRKSGDGG
;
A
#
# COMPACT_ATOMS: atom_id res chain seq x y z
N MET A 1 16.33 39.85 -20.34
CA MET A 1 16.22 38.41 -20.65
C MET A 1 14.95 37.92 -19.99
N GLU A 2 13.85 38.00 -20.73
CA GLU A 2 12.50 37.75 -20.26
C GLU A 2 12.31 36.23 -20.17
N TRP A 3 12.21 35.71 -18.94
CA TRP A 3 11.90 34.30 -18.71
C TRP A 3 10.41 34.11 -18.96
N GLU A 4 10.01 33.99 -20.22
CA GLU A 4 8.75 33.31 -20.53
C GLU A 4 8.93 31.83 -20.15
N PHE A 5 8.54 31.51 -18.90
CA PHE A 5 8.27 30.13 -18.53
C PHE A 5 7.19 29.64 -19.48
N SER A 6 7.59 28.96 -20.54
CA SER A 6 6.66 28.22 -21.38
C SER A 6 6.00 27.19 -20.47
N TYR A 7 4.76 27.47 -20.08
CA TYR A 7 3.93 26.67 -19.21
C TYR A 7 3.94 25.17 -19.58
N SER A 8 3.87 24.92 -20.90
CA SER A 8 3.97 23.60 -21.51
C SER A 8 5.27 22.87 -21.15
N ARG A 9 6.38 23.60 -20.98
CA ARG A 9 7.64 23.02 -20.52
C ARG A 9 7.47 22.53 -19.09
N VAL A 10 7.19 23.41 -18.12
CA VAL A 10 7.12 23.03 -16.70
C VAL A 10 6.25 21.78 -16.47
N ILE A 11 5.10 21.71 -17.13
CA ILE A 11 4.20 20.53 -17.08
C ILE A 11 4.87 19.26 -17.61
N LYS A 12 5.56 19.32 -18.76
CA LYS A 12 6.25 18.14 -19.32
C LYS A 12 7.35 17.62 -18.39
N ALA A 13 8.19 18.50 -17.80
CA ALA A 13 9.23 18.04 -16.89
C ALA A 13 8.65 17.50 -15.58
N SER A 14 7.62 18.14 -15.03
CA SER A 14 6.96 17.66 -13.82
C SER A 14 6.31 16.31 -14.04
N MET A 15 5.57 16.14 -15.15
CA MET A 15 4.97 14.86 -15.51
C MET A 15 6.01 13.75 -15.64
N VAL A 16 7.13 14.01 -16.31
CA VAL A 16 8.21 13.02 -16.46
C VAL A 16 8.75 12.58 -15.10
N VAL A 17 9.09 13.52 -14.22
CA VAL A 17 9.63 13.19 -12.89
C VAL A 17 8.61 12.46 -12.03
N LEU A 18 7.36 12.93 -12.03
CA LEU A 18 6.28 12.32 -11.26
C LEU A 18 5.95 10.89 -11.72
N VAL A 19 5.96 10.63 -13.04
CA VAL A 19 5.84 9.29 -13.62
C VAL A 19 6.91 8.35 -13.10
N PHE A 20 8.19 8.75 -13.16
CA PHE A 20 9.28 7.89 -12.69
C PHE A 20 9.29 7.71 -11.17
N ALA A 21 9.01 8.76 -10.41
CA ALA A 21 8.91 8.68 -8.96
C ALA A 21 7.84 7.68 -8.53
N THR A 22 6.63 7.77 -9.12
CA THR A 22 5.54 6.85 -8.79
C THR A 22 5.81 5.45 -9.31
N ALA A 23 6.39 5.28 -10.50
CA ALA A 23 6.77 3.97 -11.00
C ALA A 23 7.78 3.28 -10.06
N LEU A 24 8.75 4.03 -9.54
CA LEU A 24 9.72 3.50 -8.59
C LEU A 24 9.07 3.12 -7.26
N VAL A 25 8.21 3.98 -6.71
CA VAL A 25 7.42 3.68 -5.49
C VAL A 25 6.55 2.45 -5.72
N GLY A 26 5.93 2.32 -6.89
CA GLY A 26 5.15 1.16 -7.28
C GLY A 26 5.99 -0.11 -7.30
N VAL A 27 7.15 -0.11 -7.94
CA VAL A 27 8.07 -1.27 -7.95
C VAL A 27 8.49 -1.67 -6.54
N VAL A 28 8.91 -0.71 -5.71
CA VAL A 28 9.34 -0.98 -4.33
C VAL A 28 8.17 -1.46 -3.48
N GLY A 29 7.00 -0.83 -3.61
CA GLY A 29 5.79 -1.19 -2.89
C GLY A 29 5.27 -2.58 -3.28
N THR A 30 5.30 -2.94 -4.56
CA THR A 30 4.95 -4.27 -5.04
C THR A 30 5.93 -5.31 -4.53
N ALA A 31 7.24 -5.07 -4.63
CA ALA A 31 8.24 -5.98 -4.06
C ALA A 31 7.96 -6.16 -2.56
N TYR A 32 7.88 -5.08 -1.80
CA TYR A 32 7.59 -5.15 -0.38
C TYR A 32 6.28 -5.88 -0.04
N GLY A 33 5.22 -5.66 -0.83
CA GLY A 33 3.93 -6.33 -0.68
C GLY A 33 4.00 -7.83 -0.95
N LEU A 34 4.78 -8.27 -1.95
CA LEU A 34 5.00 -9.69 -2.24
C LEU A 34 5.75 -10.43 -1.11
N ALA A 35 6.54 -9.71 -0.31
CA ALA A 35 7.22 -10.26 0.87
C ALA A 35 6.34 -10.26 2.13
N ARG A 36 5.14 -9.66 2.07
CA ARG A 36 4.22 -9.57 3.21
C ARG A 36 2.97 -10.42 2.97
N GLU A 37 2.32 -10.75 4.07
CA GLU A 37 1.01 -11.40 4.05
C GLU A 37 0.01 -10.55 3.26
N PRO A 38 -0.56 -11.08 2.15
CA PRO A 38 -1.63 -10.40 1.45
C PRO A 38 -2.86 -10.48 2.35
N LEU A 39 -3.27 -9.35 2.92
CA LEU A 39 -4.55 -9.22 3.60
C LEU A 39 -5.66 -9.40 2.56
N GLY A 40 -6.10 -10.65 2.39
CA GLY A 40 -7.33 -11.05 1.70
C GLY A 40 -7.47 -10.72 0.21
N ALA A 41 -6.51 -10.07 -0.45
CA ALA A 41 -6.63 -9.73 -1.85
C ALA A 41 -6.57 -10.99 -2.73
N VAL A 42 -7.75 -11.46 -3.18
CA VAL A 42 -7.82 -12.34 -4.36
C VAL A 42 -7.21 -11.55 -5.51
N PRO A 43 -6.09 -12.00 -6.11
CA PRO A 43 -5.49 -11.25 -7.18
C PRO A 43 -6.52 -11.13 -8.31
N PRO A 44 -6.93 -9.92 -8.70
CA PRO A 44 -7.87 -9.74 -9.79
C PRO A 44 -7.27 -10.42 -11.03
N SER A 45 -8.14 -11.00 -11.87
CA SER A 45 -7.65 -11.73 -13.03
C SER A 45 -6.66 -10.85 -13.81
N PRO A 46 -5.44 -11.32 -14.11
CA PRO A 46 -4.40 -10.48 -14.70
C PRO A 46 -4.85 -9.87 -16.03
N VAL A 47 -5.76 -10.55 -16.73
CA VAL A 47 -6.40 -10.07 -17.96
C VAL A 47 -7.32 -8.87 -17.71
N ALA A 48 -8.18 -8.90 -16.68
CA ALA A 48 -9.06 -7.76 -16.36
C ALA A 48 -8.27 -6.52 -15.91
N VAL A 49 -7.20 -6.73 -15.11
CA VAL A 49 -6.30 -5.65 -14.68
C VAL A 49 -5.61 -5.01 -15.87
N LEU A 50 -5.08 -5.81 -16.80
CA LEU A 50 -4.30 -5.30 -17.93
C LEU A 50 -5.17 -4.62 -18.99
N ILE A 51 -6.36 -5.14 -19.29
CA ILE A 51 -7.19 -4.63 -20.40
C ILE A 51 -8.07 -3.45 -19.98
N VAL A 52 -8.70 -3.54 -18.80
CA VAL A 52 -9.68 -2.54 -18.35
C VAL A 52 -9.11 -1.67 -17.25
N GLY A 53 -8.45 -2.28 -16.26
CA GLY A 53 -7.85 -1.55 -15.15
C GLY A 53 -6.76 -0.59 -15.60
N PHE A 54 -5.82 -1.05 -16.43
CA PHE A 54 -4.63 -0.29 -16.77
C PHE A 54 -4.94 1.03 -17.51
N PRO A 55 -5.78 1.09 -18.56
CA PRO A 55 -6.09 2.35 -19.23
C PRO A 55 -6.81 3.35 -18.32
N VAL A 56 -7.76 2.87 -17.51
CA VAL A 56 -8.53 3.71 -16.58
C VAL A 56 -7.62 4.25 -15.48
N LEU A 57 -6.80 3.39 -14.88
CA LEU A 57 -5.81 3.79 -13.87
C LEU A 57 -4.77 4.74 -14.46
N ALA A 58 -4.29 4.51 -15.69
CA ALA A 58 -3.36 5.40 -16.35
C ALA A 58 -3.97 6.77 -16.65
N ALA A 59 -5.23 6.83 -17.07
CA ALA A 59 -5.95 8.07 -17.31
C ALA A 59 -6.18 8.84 -16.00
N TRP A 60 -6.69 8.16 -14.96
CA TRP A 60 -6.84 8.72 -13.62
C TRP A 60 -5.52 9.27 -13.08
N TYR A 61 -4.46 8.47 -13.19
CA TYR A 61 -3.11 8.84 -12.78
C TYR A 61 -2.59 10.07 -13.54
N ALA A 62 -2.81 10.15 -14.85
CA ALA A 62 -2.44 11.32 -15.64
C ALA A 62 -3.18 12.58 -15.18
N VAL A 63 -4.47 12.48 -14.83
CA VAL A 63 -5.26 13.58 -14.26
C VAL A 63 -4.70 14.01 -12.90
N CYS A 64 -4.44 13.08 -11.99
CA CYS A 64 -3.82 13.38 -10.69
C CYS A 64 -2.47 14.09 -10.85
N MET A 65 -1.61 13.61 -11.77
CA MET A 65 -0.30 14.22 -12.01
C MET A 65 -0.39 15.59 -12.65
N LEU A 66 -1.39 15.81 -13.50
CA LEU A 66 -1.69 17.14 -14.03
C LEU A 66 -2.11 18.08 -12.90
N ILE A 67 -3.00 17.65 -12.00
CA ILE A 67 -3.45 18.42 -10.83
C ILE A 67 -2.26 18.76 -9.92
N VAL A 68 -1.43 17.78 -9.54
CA VAL A 68 -0.22 18.00 -8.72
C VAL A 68 0.74 18.99 -9.39
N SER A 69 0.94 18.85 -10.69
CA SER A 69 1.78 19.78 -11.46
C SER A 69 1.23 21.20 -11.42
N HIS A 70 -0.09 21.36 -11.55
CA HIS A 70 -0.74 22.66 -11.59
C HIS A 70 -0.80 23.34 -10.22
N LEU A 71 -1.22 22.60 -9.20
CA LEU A 71 -1.50 23.15 -7.88
C LEU A 71 -0.25 23.27 -7.01
N LEU A 72 0.75 22.41 -7.22
CA LEU A 72 1.91 22.35 -6.33
C LEU A 72 3.21 22.74 -7.03
N VAL A 73 3.51 22.11 -8.18
CA VAL A 73 4.80 22.33 -8.85
C VAL A 73 4.90 23.73 -9.43
N LEU A 74 3.87 24.18 -10.17
CA LEU A 74 3.87 25.51 -10.78
C LEU A 74 4.00 26.65 -9.74
N PRO A 75 3.21 26.69 -8.64
CA PRO A 75 3.39 27.70 -7.61
C PRO A 75 4.77 27.62 -6.95
N THR A 76 5.31 26.42 -6.73
CA THR A 76 6.65 26.24 -6.18
C THR A 76 7.71 26.86 -7.10
N VAL A 77 7.68 26.54 -8.40
CA VAL A 77 8.60 27.11 -9.40
C VAL A 77 8.43 28.64 -9.48
N TRP A 78 7.20 29.14 -9.47
CA TRP A 78 6.95 30.57 -9.49
C TRP A 78 7.50 31.28 -8.24
N LEU A 79 7.22 30.75 -7.04
CA LEU A 79 7.69 31.27 -5.76
C LEU A 79 9.21 31.28 -5.69
N THR A 80 9.87 30.20 -6.14
CA THR A 80 11.35 30.15 -6.20
C THR A 80 11.91 31.25 -7.09
N GLY A 81 11.32 31.48 -8.26
CA GLY A 81 11.72 32.56 -9.17
C GLY A 81 11.49 33.96 -8.57
N VAL A 82 10.39 34.17 -7.85
CA VAL A 82 10.12 35.43 -7.13
C VAL A 82 11.17 35.69 -6.05
N LEU A 83 11.46 34.68 -5.22
CA LEU A 83 12.44 34.80 -4.13
C LEU A 83 13.86 35.02 -4.65
N GLU A 84 14.22 34.38 -5.74
CA GLU A 84 15.52 34.57 -6.37
C GLU A 84 15.69 35.99 -6.94
N ARG A 85 14.66 36.53 -7.59
CA ARG A 85 14.66 37.93 -8.06
C ARG A 85 14.82 38.91 -6.90
N ARG A 86 14.12 38.68 -5.79
CA ARG A 86 14.24 39.53 -4.59
C ARG A 86 15.60 39.42 -3.91
N SER A 87 16.27 38.27 -3.98
CA SER A 87 17.58 38.04 -3.36
C SER A 87 18.77 38.44 -4.25
N GLY A 88 18.54 39.25 -5.29
CA GLY A 88 19.60 39.83 -6.11
C GLY A 88 20.18 38.90 -7.18
N GLY A 89 19.42 37.89 -7.61
CA GLY A 89 19.72 37.12 -8.83
C GLY A 89 20.95 36.23 -8.78
N ARG A 90 21.61 36.06 -7.62
CA ARG A 90 22.66 35.04 -7.49
C ARG A 90 22.01 33.67 -7.51
N GLY A 91 22.22 32.96 -8.61
CA GLY A 91 21.76 31.61 -8.99
C GLY A 91 21.83 30.53 -7.91
N ARG A 92 21.08 30.68 -6.83
CA ARG A 92 21.16 29.84 -5.63
C ARG A 92 20.18 28.70 -5.79
N TRP A 93 20.68 27.60 -6.35
CA TRP A 93 19.96 26.34 -6.55
C TRP A 93 19.26 25.80 -5.29
N TRP A 94 19.70 26.22 -4.09
CA TRP A 94 19.11 25.83 -2.80
C TRP A 94 17.75 26.49 -2.48
N TRP A 95 17.30 27.50 -3.23
CA TRP A 95 15.96 28.05 -3.01
C TRP A 95 14.85 27.04 -3.37
N SER A 96 15.09 26.18 -4.37
CA SER A 96 14.13 25.14 -4.78
C SER A 96 13.75 24.17 -3.67
N PRO A 97 14.70 23.49 -2.98
CA PRO A 97 14.35 22.60 -1.88
C PRO A 97 13.71 23.32 -0.69
N LEU A 98 14.10 24.57 -0.39
CA LEU A 98 13.49 25.31 0.72
C LEU A 98 12.04 25.69 0.46
N VAL A 99 11.73 26.20 -0.74
CA VAL A 99 10.34 26.53 -1.10
C VAL A 99 9.50 25.27 -1.19
N ALA A 100 10.05 24.20 -1.77
CA ALA A 100 9.38 22.90 -1.79
C ALA A 100 9.07 22.40 -0.37
N ALA A 101 10.03 22.52 0.56
CA ALA A 101 9.86 22.13 1.96
C ALA A 101 8.80 22.98 2.68
N ALA A 102 8.72 24.28 2.39
CA ALA A 102 7.71 25.15 2.97
C ALA A 102 6.30 24.86 2.43
N VAL A 103 6.17 24.64 1.12
CA VAL A 103 4.89 24.28 0.48
C VAL A 103 4.41 22.92 0.98
N SER A 104 5.28 21.91 1.03
CA SER A 104 4.93 20.59 1.54
C SER A 104 4.58 20.63 3.02
N LEU A 105 5.27 21.44 3.84
CA LEU A 105 4.97 21.58 5.26
C LEU A 105 3.56 22.16 5.46
N ALA A 106 3.20 23.18 4.69
CA ALA A 106 1.87 23.79 4.76
C ALA A 106 0.77 22.78 4.42
N LEU A 107 0.98 21.92 3.40
CA LEU A 107 0.02 20.87 3.03
C LEU A 107 -0.12 19.81 4.13
N VAL A 108 1.00 19.34 4.67
CA VAL A 108 0.99 18.32 5.74
C VAL A 108 0.35 18.89 6.99
N ALA A 109 0.68 20.12 7.38
CA ALA A 109 0.07 20.79 8.52
C ALA A 109 -1.44 20.97 8.34
N ALA A 110 -1.90 21.37 7.14
CA ALA A 110 -3.32 21.46 6.84
C ALA A 110 -4.04 20.10 6.96
N GLY A 111 -3.45 19.04 6.39
CA GLY A 111 -4.01 17.69 6.47
C GLY A 111 -4.09 17.15 7.90
N VAL A 112 -3.05 17.39 8.72
CA VAL A 112 -3.04 17.04 10.14
C VAL A 112 -4.11 17.84 10.91
N ALA A 113 -4.28 19.13 10.63
CA ALA A 113 -5.27 19.97 11.29
C ALA A 113 -6.73 19.56 10.97
N THR A 114 -6.97 18.93 9.82
CA THR A 114 -8.29 18.44 9.42
C THR A 114 -8.55 16.97 9.79
N SER A 115 -7.55 16.27 10.33
CA SER A 115 -7.68 14.85 10.65
C SER A 115 -8.46 14.67 11.97
N PRO A 116 -9.47 13.80 12.01
CA PRO A 116 -10.19 13.48 13.25
C PRO A 116 -9.34 12.64 14.22
N ASP A 117 -8.32 11.96 13.71
CA ASP A 117 -7.53 10.99 14.46
C ASP A 117 -6.17 11.54 14.91
N PRO A 118 -5.62 11.06 16.04
CA PRO A 118 -4.29 11.43 16.48
C PRO A 118 -3.23 10.88 15.50
N VAL A 119 -2.68 11.76 14.68
CA VAL A 119 -1.65 11.39 13.69
C VAL A 119 -0.29 11.17 14.38
N ARG A 120 0.37 10.04 14.08
CA ARG A 120 1.70 9.72 14.63
C ARG A 120 2.77 10.61 14.02
N LEU A 121 3.51 11.35 14.85
CA LEU A 121 4.58 12.28 14.45
C LEU A 121 5.62 11.69 13.47
N PRO A 122 6.08 10.42 13.62
CA PRO A 122 7.02 9.83 12.66
C PRO A 122 6.42 9.75 11.24
N SER A 123 5.15 9.37 11.13
CA SER A 123 4.45 9.24 9.83
C SER A 123 4.29 10.61 9.15
N VAL A 124 3.94 11.64 9.93
CA VAL A 124 3.82 13.02 9.45
C VAL A 124 5.16 13.53 8.90
N THR A 125 6.25 13.25 9.63
CA THR A 125 7.60 13.67 9.24
C THR A 125 8.03 13.00 7.95
N TRP A 126 7.82 11.69 7.82
CA TRP A 126 8.12 10.96 6.58
C TRP A 126 7.30 11.47 5.39
N LEU A 127 6.00 11.70 5.58
CA LEU A 127 5.13 12.25 4.54
C LEU A 127 5.63 13.61 4.05
N TRP A 128 6.00 14.50 4.99
CA TRP A 128 6.55 15.82 4.66
C TRP A 128 7.86 15.73 3.86
N LEU A 129 8.78 14.85 4.26
CA LEU A 129 10.05 14.65 3.55
C LEU A 129 9.82 14.11 2.14
N LEU A 130 8.90 13.15 1.98
CA LEU A 130 8.55 12.58 0.67
C LEU A 130 7.93 13.64 -0.26
N LEU A 131 6.97 14.42 0.23
CA LEU A 131 6.36 15.51 -0.55
C LEU A 131 7.40 16.56 -0.95
N THR A 132 8.32 16.91 -0.04
CA THR A 132 9.42 17.83 -0.33
C THR A 132 10.31 17.31 -1.45
N ALA A 133 10.70 16.03 -1.40
CA ALA A 133 11.52 15.40 -2.44
C ALA A 133 10.79 15.40 -3.80
N VAL A 134 9.50 15.04 -3.80
CA VAL A 134 8.64 15.01 -4.99
C VAL A 134 8.49 16.39 -5.62
N LEU A 135 8.43 17.48 -4.85
CA LEU A 135 8.33 18.84 -5.39
C LEU A 135 9.69 19.41 -5.84
N THR A 136 10.76 19.06 -5.13
CA THR A 136 12.11 19.57 -5.42
C THR A 136 12.63 19.06 -6.78
N GLY A 137 12.40 17.78 -7.10
CA GLY A 137 12.87 17.18 -8.35
C GLY A 137 12.38 17.91 -9.62
N PRO A 138 11.06 18.05 -9.82
CA PRO A 138 10.48 18.84 -10.90
C PRO A 138 10.96 20.28 -10.92
N ALA A 139 11.04 20.96 -9.76
CA ALA A 139 11.45 22.35 -9.69
C ALA A 139 12.90 22.57 -10.17
N LEU A 140 13.82 21.69 -9.75
CA LEU A 140 15.21 21.70 -10.22
C LEU A 140 15.31 21.35 -11.72
N LEU A 141 14.57 20.34 -12.17
CA LEU A 141 14.59 19.94 -13.58
C LEU A 141 14.05 21.03 -14.50
N CYS A 142 13.01 21.75 -14.08
CA CYS A 142 12.45 22.88 -14.81
C CYS A 142 13.44 24.04 -14.95
N ARG A 143 14.29 24.24 -13.96
CA ARG A 143 15.31 25.29 -13.96
C ARG A 143 16.47 24.98 -14.92
N TRP A 144 16.80 23.70 -15.10
CA TRP A 144 17.87 23.24 -16.00
C TRP A 144 17.33 22.73 -17.34
N TRP A 145 16.23 23.30 -17.78
CA TRP A 145 15.51 22.85 -18.97
C TRP A 145 16.40 22.84 -20.22
N ASP A 146 16.65 21.65 -20.74
CA ASP A 146 17.24 21.39 -22.05
C ASP A 146 16.59 20.12 -22.60
N PRO A 147 16.02 20.12 -23.82
CA PRO A 147 15.44 18.92 -24.44
C PRO A 147 16.36 17.69 -24.40
N HIS A 148 17.68 17.90 -24.54
CA HIS A 148 18.67 16.82 -24.44
C HIS A 148 18.82 16.29 -23.01
N ARG A 149 18.62 17.15 -22.00
CA ARG A 149 18.63 16.74 -20.58
C ARG A 149 17.34 16.03 -20.20
N LEU A 150 16.20 16.42 -20.74
CA LEU A 150 14.92 15.74 -20.49
C LEU A 150 14.94 14.31 -21.07
N THR A 151 15.42 14.14 -22.30
CA THR A 151 15.61 12.81 -22.89
C THR A 151 16.63 11.98 -22.11
N ARG A 152 17.71 12.59 -21.63
CA ARG A 152 18.69 11.93 -20.75
C ARG A 152 18.06 11.53 -19.40
N ALA A 153 17.33 12.42 -18.76
CA ALA A 153 16.64 12.16 -17.50
C ALA A 153 15.61 11.05 -17.67
N ALA A 154 14.87 11.03 -18.78
CA ALA A 154 13.95 9.94 -19.10
C ALA A 154 14.68 8.61 -19.26
N ARG A 155 15.81 8.57 -19.98
CA ARG A 155 16.62 7.35 -20.11
C ARG A 155 17.14 6.83 -18.77
N TRP A 156 17.68 7.71 -17.92
CA TRP A 156 18.15 7.32 -16.59
C TRP A 156 17.00 6.91 -15.67
N GLY A 157 15.87 7.62 -15.71
CA GLY A 157 14.66 7.27 -14.97
C GLY A 157 14.14 5.90 -15.36
N THR A 158 14.03 5.61 -16.66
CA THR A 158 13.68 4.28 -17.17
C THR A 158 14.68 3.22 -16.72
N GLY A 159 15.98 3.50 -16.84
CA GLY A 159 17.03 2.59 -16.38
C GLY A 159 16.97 2.32 -14.88
N LEU A 160 16.67 3.32 -14.06
CA LEU A 160 16.51 3.18 -12.61
C LEU A 160 15.29 2.33 -12.25
N VAL A 161 14.13 2.60 -12.88
CA VAL A 161 12.91 1.82 -12.63
C VAL A 161 13.08 0.37 -13.09
N ALA A 162 13.56 0.17 -14.33
CA ALA A 162 13.78 -1.16 -14.88
C ALA A 162 14.86 -1.92 -14.09
N GLY A 163 15.94 -1.25 -13.71
CA GLY A 163 17.01 -1.81 -12.87
C GLY A 163 16.50 -2.21 -11.49
N SER A 164 15.67 -1.38 -10.85
CA SER A 164 15.07 -1.70 -9.54
C SER A 164 14.12 -2.90 -9.64
N ALA A 165 13.29 -2.96 -10.69
CA ALA A 165 12.40 -4.09 -10.93
C ALA A 165 13.19 -5.38 -11.20
N LEU A 166 14.27 -5.29 -11.99
CA LEU A 166 15.17 -6.42 -12.25
C LEU A 166 15.85 -6.89 -10.97
N LEU A 167 16.39 -5.97 -10.15
CA LEU A 167 17.02 -6.31 -8.88
C LEU A 167 16.03 -6.94 -7.90
N ALA A 168 14.80 -6.44 -7.81
CA ALA A 168 13.75 -7.06 -7.02
C ALA A 168 13.44 -8.48 -7.53
N GLY A 169 13.26 -8.65 -8.84
CA GLY A 169 13.03 -9.97 -9.45
C GLY A 169 14.18 -10.94 -9.22
N LEU A 170 15.43 -10.48 -9.31
CA LEU A 170 16.62 -11.28 -8.99
C LEU A 170 16.69 -11.63 -7.50
N ALA A 171 16.36 -10.70 -6.61
CA ALA A 171 16.32 -10.95 -5.18
C ALA A 171 15.30 -12.05 -4.85
N TYR A 172 14.12 -12.06 -5.48
CA TYR A 172 13.17 -13.17 -5.36
C TYR A 172 13.65 -14.46 -5.99
N GLY A 173 14.17 -14.39 -7.23
CA GLY A 173 14.62 -15.58 -7.97
C GLY A 173 15.82 -16.29 -7.33
N THR A 174 16.64 -15.56 -6.57
CA THR A 174 17.78 -16.10 -5.80
C THR A 174 17.42 -16.50 -4.37
N GLY A 175 16.21 -16.20 -3.91
CA GLY A 175 15.79 -16.40 -2.52
C GLY A 175 16.39 -15.42 -1.52
N LEU A 176 17.04 -14.34 -1.98
CA LEU A 176 17.47 -13.25 -1.09
C LEU A 176 16.28 -12.53 -0.45
N LEU A 177 15.18 -12.41 -1.20
CA LEU A 177 13.87 -12.05 -0.70
C LEU A 177 12.94 -13.23 -0.88
N GLU A 178 12.22 -13.60 0.17
CA GLU A 178 11.23 -14.66 0.10
C GLU A 178 9.86 -14.08 -0.24
N LEU A 179 9.17 -14.73 -1.17
CA LEU A 179 7.75 -14.48 -1.36
C LEU A 179 7.04 -14.98 -0.11
N TYR A 180 6.10 -14.18 0.39
CA TYR A 180 5.23 -14.64 1.46
C TYR A 180 4.52 -15.93 1.03
N ARG A 181 4.59 -16.93 1.90
CA ARG A 181 3.84 -18.18 1.77
C ARG A 181 3.08 -18.38 3.07
N PRO A 182 1.74 -18.57 3.00
CA PRO A 182 0.97 -18.95 4.17
C PRO A 182 1.55 -20.21 4.82
N PRO A 183 1.49 -20.33 6.15
CA PRO A 183 2.00 -21.51 6.83
C PRO A 183 1.20 -22.75 6.41
N THR A 184 1.91 -23.85 6.17
CA THR A 184 1.25 -25.14 5.92
C THR A 184 0.80 -25.73 7.25
N VAL A 185 -0.51 -25.78 7.47
CA VAL A 185 -1.11 -26.24 8.71
C VAL A 185 -1.53 -27.71 8.66
N THR A 186 -1.42 -28.39 9.80
CA THR A 186 -1.92 -29.75 10.05
C THR A 186 -3.01 -29.70 11.11
N PRO A 187 -3.83 -30.76 11.25
CA PRO A 187 -4.89 -30.76 12.24
C PRO A 187 -4.40 -30.53 13.67
N GLU A 188 -3.23 -31.06 14.01
CA GLU A 188 -2.61 -30.93 15.32
C GLU A 188 -2.15 -29.50 15.61
N MET A 189 -1.64 -28.79 14.59
CA MET A 189 -1.24 -27.39 14.71
C MET A 189 -2.45 -26.46 14.88
N LEU A 190 -3.57 -26.78 14.24
CA LEU A 190 -4.81 -26.00 14.37
C LEU A 190 -5.58 -26.29 15.65
N ALA A 191 -5.43 -27.50 16.22
CA ALA A 191 -6.08 -27.87 17.46
C ALA A 191 -5.68 -26.92 18.61
N GLY A 192 -6.66 -26.44 19.35
CA GLY A 192 -6.51 -25.46 20.42
C GLY A 192 -7.66 -24.47 20.49
N THR A 193 -7.50 -23.46 21.33
CA THR A 193 -8.45 -22.35 21.46
C THR A 193 -7.93 -21.14 20.69
N TRP A 194 -8.81 -20.53 19.91
CA TRP A 194 -8.59 -19.33 19.13
C TRP A 194 -9.48 -18.22 19.67
N SER A 195 -9.00 -16.98 19.67
CA SER A 195 -9.75 -15.83 20.18
C SER A 195 -9.64 -14.64 19.23
N ASP A 196 -10.73 -13.90 19.11
CA ASP A 196 -10.84 -12.62 18.40
C ASP A 196 -10.24 -11.43 19.18
N GLY A 197 -9.96 -11.61 20.48
CA GLY A 197 -9.53 -10.55 21.39
C GLY A 197 -10.66 -9.66 21.94
N SER A 198 -11.90 -9.83 21.47
CA SER A 198 -13.12 -9.14 21.95
C SER A 198 -13.99 -10.00 22.86
N GLY A 199 -13.70 -11.30 22.98
CA GLY A 199 -14.37 -12.22 23.92
C GLY A 199 -14.91 -13.48 23.26
N GLY A 200 -14.99 -13.50 21.93
CA GLY A 200 -15.34 -14.67 21.15
C GLY A 200 -14.19 -15.67 21.09
N THR A 201 -14.56 -16.95 21.14
CA THR A 201 -13.60 -18.05 21.07
C THR A 201 -14.06 -19.17 20.16
N LEU A 202 -13.10 -19.73 19.43
CA LEU A 202 -13.25 -20.92 18.62
C LEU A 202 -12.28 -21.99 19.10
N ARG A 203 -12.81 -23.10 19.62
CA ARG A 203 -12.02 -24.26 20.00
C ARG A 203 -12.08 -25.31 18.91
N LEU A 204 -10.92 -25.66 18.37
CA LEU A 204 -10.74 -26.73 17.40
C LEU A 204 -10.13 -27.95 18.11
N ALA A 205 -10.81 -29.08 18.11
CA ALA A 205 -10.33 -30.33 18.64
C ALA A 205 -9.60 -31.14 17.55
N ALA A 206 -8.55 -31.88 17.94
CA ALA A 206 -7.72 -32.64 17.00
C ALA A 206 -8.47 -33.77 16.28
N ASP A 207 -9.62 -34.20 16.80
CA ASP A 207 -10.51 -35.19 16.19
C ASP A 207 -11.47 -34.59 15.15
N GLY A 208 -11.38 -33.29 14.88
CA GLY A 208 -12.27 -32.58 13.95
C GLY A 208 -13.50 -31.96 14.60
N GLY A 209 -13.66 -32.05 15.93
CA GLY A 209 -14.72 -31.35 16.67
C GLY A 209 -14.45 -29.84 16.76
N ALA A 210 -15.48 -29.01 16.62
CA ALA A 210 -15.40 -27.56 16.78
C ALA A 210 -16.38 -27.08 17.87
N THR A 211 -15.99 -26.05 18.62
CA THR A 211 -16.89 -25.38 19.57
C THR A 211 -16.66 -23.88 19.50
N ALA A 212 -17.71 -23.13 19.18
CA ALA A 212 -17.70 -21.67 19.20
C ALA A 212 -18.43 -21.16 20.44
N SER A 213 -17.97 -20.02 20.96
CA SER A 213 -18.62 -19.29 22.03
C SER A 213 -18.44 -17.81 21.79
N GLY A 214 -19.53 -17.10 21.54
CA GLY A 214 -19.54 -15.64 21.43
C GLY A 214 -18.77 -15.11 20.22
N LEU A 215 -18.66 -15.90 19.14
CA LEU A 215 -18.00 -15.39 17.92
C LEU A 215 -18.94 -14.41 17.24
N ASP A 216 -18.43 -13.24 16.89
CA ASP A 216 -19.22 -12.23 16.20
C ASP A 216 -19.67 -12.73 14.82
N GLU A 217 -20.97 -12.71 14.57
CA GLU A 217 -21.55 -12.90 13.25
C GLU A 217 -21.69 -11.53 12.58
N HIS A 218 -21.17 -11.42 11.36
CA HIS A 218 -21.12 -10.16 10.63
C HIS A 218 -22.05 -10.22 9.42
N ASP A 219 -22.89 -9.20 9.25
CA ASP A 219 -23.57 -8.89 7.99
C ASP A 219 -22.91 -7.66 7.41
N PHE A 220 -22.15 -7.83 6.34
CA PHE A 220 -21.16 -6.85 5.89
C PHE A 220 -20.19 -6.47 7.04
N ASP A 221 -20.11 -5.19 7.39
CA ASP A 221 -19.18 -4.61 8.34
C ASP A 221 -19.76 -4.50 9.76
N GLU A 222 -21.06 -4.79 9.93
CA GLU A 222 -21.74 -4.69 11.21
C GLU A 222 -21.86 -6.07 11.88
N ALA A 223 -21.45 -6.15 13.15
CA ALA A 223 -21.71 -7.32 13.98
C ALA A 223 -23.21 -7.39 14.28
N VAL A 224 -23.89 -8.38 13.71
CA VAL A 224 -25.35 -8.56 13.82
C VAL A 224 -25.77 -9.50 14.93
N GLY A 225 -24.81 -10.21 15.54
CA GLY A 225 -25.06 -11.09 16.67
C GLY A 225 -23.82 -11.89 17.07
N GLU A 226 -24.00 -12.74 18.06
CA GLU A 226 -23.00 -13.68 18.52
C GLU A 226 -23.44 -15.10 18.18
N CYS A 227 -22.52 -15.90 17.66
CA CYS A 227 -22.76 -17.30 17.34
C CYS A 227 -22.00 -18.21 18.32
N GLY A 228 -22.62 -19.34 18.65
CA GLY A 228 -22.09 -20.29 19.61
C GLY A 228 -22.74 -21.65 19.50
N GLY A 229 -21.97 -22.70 19.74
CA GLY A 229 -22.45 -24.07 19.59
C GLY A 229 -21.32 -25.06 19.34
N GLN A 230 -21.72 -26.31 19.05
CA GLN A 230 -20.82 -27.39 18.69
C GLN A 230 -20.98 -27.75 17.22
N GLY A 231 -19.90 -28.26 16.64
CA GLY A 231 -19.83 -28.55 15.22
C GLY A 231 -18.61 -29.36 14.84
N THR A 232 -18.24 -29.29 13.57
CA THR A 232 -17.04 -29.93 13.04
C THR A 232 -16.21 -28.95 12.24
N TRP A 233 -14.95 -29.29 12.04
CA TRP A 233 -14.06 -28.53 11.17
C TRP A 233 -13.17 -29.45 10.36
N ARG A 234 -12.64 -28.92 9.25
CA ARG A 234 -11.67 -29.61 8.40
C ARG A 234 -10.79 -28.62 7.65
N ILE A 235 -9.58 -29.06 7.31
CA ILE A 235 -8.70 -28.32 6.42
C ILE A 235 -9.11 -28.58 4.98
N ARG A 236 -9.29 -27.50 4.20
CA ARG A 236 -9.56 -27.53 2.77
C ARG A 236 -8.37 -26.91 2.03
N GLN A 237 -7.77 -27.67 1.13
CA GLN A 237 -6.77 -27.14 0.21
C GLN A 237 -7.44 -26.37 -0.92
N CYS A 238 -6.98 -25.16 -1.18
CA CYS A 238 -7.42 -24.37 -2.33
C CYS A 238 -6.78 -24.94 -3.60
N ARG A 239 -7.56 -25.14 -4.66
CA ARG A 239 -7.05 -25.73 -5.91
C ARG A 239 -6.02 -24.80 -6.54
N GLY A 240 -4.80 -25.30 -6.70
CA GLY A 240 -3.74 -24.62 -7.47
C GLY A 240 -2.99 -23.53 -6.70
N SER A 241 -3.25 -23.35 -5.41
CA SER A 241 -2.45 -22.50 -4.52
C SER A 241 -1.92 -23.30 -3.33
N SER A 242 -0.84 -22.81 -2.72
CA SER A 242 -0.37 -23.31 -1.42
C SER A 242 -1.25 -22.83 -0.25
N GLU A 243 -2.37 -22.17 -0.56
CA GLU A 243 -3.27 -21.62 0.44
C GLU A 243 -4.16 -22.73 0.99
N GLN A 244 -4.36 -22.68 2.29
CA GLN A 244 -5.25 -23.56 3.02
C GLN A 244 -6.36 -22.72 3.64
N SER A 245 -7.55 -23.32 3.71
CA SER A 245 -8.68 -22.79 4.44
C SER A 245 -9.14 -23.81 5.47
N VAL A 246 -9.82 -23.33 6.50
CA VAL A 246 -10.45 -24.15 7.54
C VAL A 246 -11.95 -23.98 7.39
N ASP A 247 -12.62 -25.02 6.90
CA ASP A 247 -14.07 -25.05 6.84
C ASP A 247 -14.57 -25.42 8.25
N VAL A 248 -15.35 -24.54 8.87
CA VAL A 248 -15.97 -24.74 10.19
C VAL A 248 -17.49 -24.76 10.01
N SER A 249 -18.13 -25.80 10.53
CA SER A 249 -19.57 -25.98 10.46
C SER A 249 -20.13 -26.18 11.87
N ILE A 250 -20.76 -25.14 12.42
CA ILE A 250 -21.35 -25.14 13.75
C ILE A 250 -22.84 -24.83 13.59
N SER A 251 -23.70 -25.60 14.27
CA SER A 251 -25.14 -25.40 14.17
C SER A 251 -25.53 -24.03 14.75
N GLY A 252 -26.33 -23.26 14.00
CA GLY A 252 -26.72 -21.91 14.40
C GLY A 252 -25.68 -20.83 14.13
N CYS A 253 -24.53 -21.19 13.55
CA CYS A 253 -23.57 -20.25 12.97
C CYS A 253 -23.71 -20.35 11.45
N SER A 254 -23.58 -19.24 10.71
CA SER A 254 -23.37 -19.32 9.27
C SER A 254 -22.14 -20.21 9.01
N GLY A 255 -22.18 -21.06 7.97
CA GLY A 255 -21.06 -21.97 7.69
C GLY A 255 -19.83 -21.18 7.24
N GLU A 256 -18.71 -21.27 7.97
CA GLU A 256 -17.61 -20.32 7.79
C GLU A 256 -16.36 -21.00 7.24
N SER A 257 -15.78 -20.42 6.20
CA SER A 257 -14.45 -20.80 5.69
C SER A 257 -13.44 -19.76 6.14
N TRP A 258 -12.54 -20.15 7.03
CA TRP A 258 -11.45 -19.32 7.52
C TRP A 258 -10.22 -19.48 6.63
N SER A 259 -9.57 -18.38 6.28
CA SER A 259 -8.27 -18.40 5.60
C SER A 259 -7.15 -18.58 6.63
N VAL A 260 -6.12 -19.34 6.26
CA VAL A 260 -4.93 -19.53 7.09
C VAL A 260 -3.89 -18.47 6.75
N GLY A 261 -3.46 -17.72 7.76
CA GLY A 261 -2.52 -16.63 7.66
C GLY A 261 -1.33 -16.74 8.61
N GLY A 262 -0.53 -15.68 8.65
CA GLY A 262 0.61 -15.52 9.55
C GLY A 262 1.88 -16.23 9.10
N THR A 263 2.61 -16.79 10.05
CA THR A 263 3.91 -17.47 9.82
C THR A 263 3.92 -18.84 10.49
N GLU A 264 4.90 -19.70 10.18
CA GLU A 264 5.00 -21.03 10.80
C GLU A 264 5.02 -20.98 12.35
N GLY A 265 5.57 -19.91 12.94
CA GLY A 265 5.61 -19.72 14.39
C GLY A 265 4.46 -18.88 14.98
N ARG A 266 3.57 -18.35 14.14
CA ARG A 266 2.43 -17.52 14.56
C ARG A 266 1.34 -17.63 13.50
N VAL A 267 0.55 -18.68 13.60
CA VAL A 267 -0.56 -18.94 12.68
C VAL A 267 -1.74 -18.07 13.08
N THR A 268 -2.41 -17.48 12.09
CA THR A 268 -3.65 -16.74 12.27
C THR A 268 -4.75 -17.41 11.44
N LEU A 269 -5.99 -17.31 11.92
CA LEU A 269 -7.18 -17.63 11.12
C LEU A 269 -7.89 -16.32 10.87
N TYR A 270 -8.23 -16.01 9.63
CA TYR A 270 -8.95 -14.78 9.34
C TYR A 270 -10.04 -15.01 8.29
N ARG A 271 -11.03 -14.14 8.31
CA ARG A 271 -12.03 -14.03 7.24
C ARG A 271 -12.17 -12.57 6.83
N LEU A 272 -12.51 -12.37 5.57
CA LEU A 272 -12.93 -11.05 5.11
C LEU A 272 -14.36 -10.80 5.58
N ILE A 273 -14.56 -9.64 6.19
CA ILE A 273 -15.86 -9.08 6.56
C ILE A 273 -16.04 -7.76 5.80
N GLY A 274 -17.27 -7.25 5.77
CA GLY A 274 -17.53 -5.95 5.14
C GLY A 274 -17.59 -5.96 3.62
N ASP A 275 -17.49 -4.75 3.08
CA ASP A 275 -17.35 -4.51 1.65
C ASP A 275 -16.01 -5.12 1.17
N PRO A 276 -16.02 -5.98 0.13
CA PRO A 276 -14.80 -6.49 -0.48
C PRO A 276 -13.76 -5.43 -0.85
N ASP A 277 -14.17 -4.17 -1.04
CA ASP A 277 -13.28 -3.05 -1.37
C ASP A 277 -12.59 -2.43 -0.14
N LEU A 278 -13.11 -2.65 1.08
CA LEU A 278 -12.58 -2.11 2.34
C LEU A 278 -11.60 -3.05 3.05
N TRP A 279 -11.61 -4.34 2.71
CA TRP A 279 -10.66 -5.36 3.18
C TRP A 279 -10.61 -5.52 4.70
N ASP A 280 -11.75 -5.31 5.36
CA ASP A 280 -11.85 -5.54 6.79
C ASP A 280 -11.72 -7.04 7.08
N VAL A 281 -10.91 -7.37 8.10
CA VAL A 281 -10.63 -8.74 8.48
C VAL A 281 -11.07 -9.02 9.89
N TYR A 282 -11.82 -10.10 10.06
CA TYR A 282 -12.08 -10.68 11.36
C TYR A 282 -11.03 -11.77 11.60
N GLU A 283 -10.14 -11.53 12.56
CA GLU A 283 -8.95 -12.34 12.84
C GLU A 283 -9.10 -13.08 14.16
N LEU A 284 -8.76 -14.36 14.15
CA LEU A 284 -8.59 -15.19 15.34
C LEU A 284 -7.12 -15.55 15.53
N ARG A 285 -6.66 -15.41 16.77
CA ARG A 285 -5.30 -15.78 17.20
C ARG A 285 -5.35 -16.93 18.18
N LYS A 286 -4.35 -17.80 18.12
CA LYS A 286 -4.26 -18.93 19.04
C LYS A 286 -3.99 -18.42 20.46
N SER A 287 -4.83 -18.84 21.39
CA SER A 287 -4.70 -18.51 22.82
C SER A 287 -3.46 -19.21 23.38
N GLY A 288 -2.40 -18.43 23.64
CA GLY A 288 -1.10 -18.96 24.10
C GLY A 288 0.11 -18.40 23.35
N ASP A 289 -0.08 -17.79 22.17
CA ASP A 289 1.01 -17.13 21.40
C ASP A 289 1.32 -15.69 21.87
N GLY A 290 0.79 -15.31 23.03
CA GLY A 290 1.11 -14.05 23.72
C GLY A 290 2.30 -14.22 24.65
N GLY A 291 3.50 -14.26 24.07
CA GLY A 291 4.80 -14.18 24.77
C GLY A 291 5.69 -13.13 24.13
#